data_AF-A0A3C0QPP6-F1
#
_entry.id   AF-A0A3C0QPP6-F1
#
_cell.length_a   1.000
_cell.length_b   1.000
_cell.length_c   1.000
_cell.angle_alpha   90.00
_cell.angle_beta   90.00
_cell.angle_gamma   90.00
#
_symmetry.space_group_name_H-M   'P 1'
#
loop_
_entity.id
_entity.type
_entity.pdbx_description
1 polymer ?
#
loop_
_entity_poly.entity_id
_entity_poly.type
_entity_poly.pdbx_seq_one_letter_code
_entity_poly.pdbx_strand_id
1 'polypeptide(L)'
;MNIIDLIQQKYGESCQLRSPLNKRQYEKAKKKIPDELLEILKISNGINEVMINPNTGKMMVIGRIIYSFAEIRTQTDCYLGEYGDEGVVFAGNGAGGYFVLKPDEKIYLYEYYDLREEYYAESLSDYFSKF
;
A
#
# COMPACT_ATOMS: atom_id res chain seq x y z
N MET A 1 12.50 -14.14 -2.47
CA MET A 1 11.03 -14.13 -2.59
C MET A 1 10.64 -12.71 -2.92
N ASN A 2 9.75 -12.47 -3.89
CA ASN A 2 9.35 -11.11 -4.24
C ASN A 2 8.26 -10.60 -3.26
N ILE A 3 7.97 -9.30 -3.23
CA ILE A 3 6.98 -8.73 -2.30
C ILE A 3 5.55 -9.23 -2.59
N ILE A 4 5.21 -9.50 -3.86
CA ILE A 4 3.90 -10.08 -4.20
C ILE A 4 3.75 -11.48 -3.59
N ASP A 5 4.80 -12.31 -3.65
CA ASP A 5 4.80 -13.65 -3.06
C ASP A 5 4.59 -13.56 -1.53
N LEU A 6 5.24 -12.60 -0.86
CA LEU A 6 5.05 -12.34 0.57
C LEU A 6 3.60 -11.94 0.88
N ILE A 7 3.02 -11.03 0.10
CA ILE A 7 1.63 -10.62 0.25
C ILE A 7 0.68 -11.80 0.04
N GLN A 8 0.91 -12.61 -0.99
CA GLN A 8 0.09 -13.79 -1.26
C GLN A 8 0.23 -14.86 -0.17
N GLN A 9 1.43 -15.04 0.39
CA GLN A 9 1.64 -15.92 1.53
C GLN A 9 0.86 -15.45 2.77
N LYS A 10 0.86 -14.15 3.05
CA LYS A 10 0.21 -13.56 4.22
C LYS A 10 -1.31 -13.53 4.12
N TYR A 11 -1.84 -13.10 2.97
CA TYR A 11 -3.28 -12.87 2.78
C TYR A 11 -4.00 -14.03 2.08
N GLY A 12 -3.28 -14.96 1.44
CA GLY A 12 -3.87 -16.13 0.80
C GLY A 12 -5.02 -15.79 -0.16
N GLU A 13 -6.16 -16.45 0.05
CA GLU A 13 -7.38 -16.26 -0.75
C GLU A 13 -8.04 -14.88 -0.56
N SER A 14 -7.66 -14.15 0.50
CA SER A 14 -8.10 -12.77 0.73
C SER A 14 -7.32 -11.75 -0.10
N CYS A 15 -6.29 -12.16 -0.85
CA CYS A 15 -5.54 -11.28 -1.74
C CYS A 15 -6.17 -11.24 -3.14
N GLN A 16 -6.62 -10.07 -3.57
CA GLN A 16 -7.06 -9.85 -4.95
C GLN A 16 -6.17 -8.82 -5.64
N LEU A 17 -5.36 -9.31 -6.59
CA LEU A 17 -4.58 -8.46 -7.50
C LEU A 17 -5.50 -7.72 -8.48
N ARG A 18 -5.12 -6.48 -8.81
CA ARG A 18 -5.76 -5.65 -9.81
C ARG A 18 -4.97 -5.72 -11.11
N SER A 19 -5.58 -5.29 -12.22
CA SER A 19 -4.84 -5.16 -13.47
C SER A 19 -3.59 -4.28 -13.27
N PRO A 20 -2.43 -4.65 -13.84
CA PRO A 20 -1.20 -3.91 -13.69
C PRO A 20 -1.29 -2.50 -14.30
N LEU A 21 -0.33 -1.64 -13.96
CA LEU A 21 -0.17 -0.36 -14.65
C LEU A 21 0.02 -0.57 -16.15
N ASN A 22 -0.71 0.18 -16.97
CA ASN A 22 -0.39 0.25 -18.39
C ASN A 22 0.89 1.07 -18.62
N LYS A 23 1.47 0.97 -19.82
CA LYS A 23 2.74 1.64 -20.19
C LYS A 23 2.74 3.14 -19.85
N ARG A 24 1.65 3.85 -20.13
CA ARG A 24 1.55 5.30 -19.86
C ARG A 24 1.53 5.58 -18.35
N GLN A 25 0.84 4.75 -17.57
CA GLN A 25 0.80 4.90 -16.12
C GLN A 25 2.15 4.55 -15.49
N TYR A 26 2.81 3.50 -15.97
CA TYR A 26 4.13 3.08 -15.51
C TYR A 26 5.18 4.19 -15.66
N GLU A 27 5.27 4.81 -16.84
CA GLU A 27 6.19 5.93 -17.08
C GLU A 27 5.92 7.15 -16.19
N LYS A 28 4.66 7.35 -15.78
CA LYS A 28 4.30 8.41 -14.82
C LYS A 28 4.67 8.02 -13.40
N ALA A 29 4.43 6.77 -13.01
CA ALA A 29 4.71 6.26 -11.68
C ALA A 29 6.22 6.25 -11.40
N LYS A 30 7.04 5.84 -12.37
CA LYS A 30 8.51 5.81 -12.27
C LYS A 30 9.16 7.12 -11.83
N LYS A 31 8.50 8.26 -12.05
CA LYS A 31 9.02 9.59 -11.69
C LYS A 31 8.50 10.11 -10.34
N LYS A 32 7.62 9.37 -9.68
CA LYS A 32 6.80 9.86 -8.56
C LYS A 32 6.80 8.96 -7.34
N ILE A 33 7.13 7.68 -7.48
CA ILE A 33 7.12 6.72 -6.37
C ILE A 33 8.44 5.93 -6.34
N PRO A 34 8.85 5.43 -5.17
CA PRO A 34 9.99 4.53 -5.02
C PRO A 34 9.92 3.29 -5.91
N ASP A 35 11.09 2.79 -6.32
CA ASP A 35 11.22 1.66 -7.24
C ASP A 35 10.58 0.37 -6.69
N GLU A 36 10.64 0.13 -5.38
CA GLU A 36 10.00 -1.04 -4.76
C GLU A 36 8.49 -1.05 -4.96
N LEU A 37 7.82 0.09 -4.73
CA LEU A 37 6.39 0.24 -4.98
C LEU A 37 6.09 0.16 -6.49
N LEU A 38 6.97 0.71 -7.33
CA LEU A 38 6.80 0.64 -8.78
C LEU A 38 6.80 -0.80 -9.29
N GLU A 39 7.71 -1.65 -8.82
CA GLU A 39 7.78 -3.06 -9.22
C GLU A 39 6.56 -3.86 -8.74
N ILE A 40 5.98 -3.52 -7.57
CA ILE A 40 4.68 -4.05 -7.14
C ILE A 40 3.58 -3.61 -8.11
N LEU A 41 3.47 -2.32 -8.41
CA LEU A 41 2.39 -1.76 -9.24
C LEU A 41 2.45 -2.20 -10.71
N LYS A 42 3.64 -2.55 -11.19
CA LYS A 42 3.87 -3.18 -12.49
C LYS A 42 3.23 -4.56 -12.60
N ILE A 43 3.10 -5.28 -11.47
CA ILE A 43 2.43 -6.57 -11.40
C ILE A 43 0.94 -6.37 -11.08
N SER A 44 0.61 -5.48 -10.15
CA SER A 44 -0.75 -5.22 -9.70
C SER A 44 -0.94 -3.76 -9.27
N ASN A 45 -1.76 -2.99 -9.99
CA ASN A 45 -2.00 -1.58 -9.67
C ASN A 45 -2.92 -1.41 -8.45
N GLY A 46 -2.36 -1.65 -7.27
CA GLY A 46 -3.07 -1.82 -6.01
C GLY A 46 -3.45 -3.27 -5.77
N ILE A 47 -3.64 -3.64 -4.52
CA ILE A 47 -3.98 -4.99 -4.07
C ILE A 47 -5.11 -4.86 -3.05
N ASN A 48 -6.20 -5.57 -3.30
CA ASN A 48 -7.37 -5.54 -2.43
C ASN A 48 -7.30 -6.68 -1.42
N GLU A 49 -7.77 -6.38 -0.22
CA GLU A 49 -8.20 -7.43 0.71
C GLU A 49 -9.68 -7.73 0.44
N VAL A 50 -10.00 -9.01 0.29
CA VAL A 50 -11.35 -9.48 -0.03
C VAL A 50 -11.82 -10.55 0.93
N MET A 51 -13.14 -10.67 1.04
CA MET A 51 -13.80 -11.79 1.71
C MET A 51 -15.06 -12.19 0.94
N ILE A 52 -15.58 -13.39 1.22
CA ILE A 52 -16.92 -13.76 0.78
C ILE A 52 -17.94 -13.14 1.74
N ASN A 53 -18.84 -12.33 1.20
CA ASN A 53 -19.94 -11.77 1.98
C ASN A 53 -20.86 -12.91 2.47
N PRO A 54 -21.05 -13.10 3.78
CA PRO A 54 -21.76 -14.25 4.32
C PRO A 54 -23.25 -14.26 3.96
N ASN A 55 -23.84 -13.11 3.66
CA ASN A 55 -25.25 -12.98 3.32
C ASN A 55 -25.54 -13.21 1.83
N THR A 56 -24.55 -13.01 0.95
CA THR A 56 -24.76 -13.06 -0.51
C THR A 56 -23.91 -14.11 -1.22
N GLY A 57 -22.90 -14.67 -0.56
CA GLY A 57 -21.93 -15.59 -1.16
C GLY A 57 -21.02 -14.92 -2.20
N LYS A 58 -21.12 -13.60 -2.39
CA LYS A 58 -20.31 -12.86 -3.36
C LYS A 58 -19.04 -12.34 -2.73
N MET A 59 -17.96 -12.33 -3.51
CA MET A 59 -16.72 -11.66 -3.12
C MET A 59 -16.96 -10.16 -2.95
N MET A 60 -16.47 -9.61 -1.85
CA MET A 60 -16.47 -8.17 -1.57
C MET A 60 -15.09 -7.71 -1.14
N VAL A 61 -14.74 -6.49 -1.51
CA VAL A 61 -13.54 -5.81 -1.03
C VAL A 61 -13.82 -5.28 0.38
N ILE A 62 -12.91 -5.58 1.30
CA ILE A 62 -12.95 -5.08 2.69
C ILE A 62 -11.78 -4.18 3.04
N GLY A 63 -10.70 -4.21 2.25
CA GLY A 63 -9.51 -3.43 2.53
C GLY A 63 -8.64 -3.18 1.30
N ARG A 64 -7.59 -2.40 1.51
CA ARG A 64 -6.53 -2.13 0.55
C ARG A 64 -5.21 -2.53 1.18
N ILE A 65 -4.65 -3.65 0.72
CA ILE A 65 -3.34 -4.13 1.16
C ILE A 65 -2.25 -3.20 0.61
N ILE A 66 -2.37 -2.84 -0.67
CA ILE A 66 -1.58 -1.81 -1.34
C ILE A 66 -2.55 -0.92 -2.12
N TYR A 67 -2.39 0.40 -1.99
CA TYR A 67 -3.11 1.37 -2.79
C TYR A 67 -2.72 1.31 -4.27
N SER A 68 -3.66 1.61 -5.16
CA SER A 68 -3.32 1.85 -6.57
C SER A 68 -2.47 3.11 -6.73
N PHE A 69 -1.80 3.27 -7.87
CA PHE A 69 -1.02 4.47 -8.17
C PHE A 69 -1.83 5.77 -8.03
N ALA A 70 -3.13 5.74 -8.35
CA ALA A 70 -3.99 6.90 -8.17
C ALA A 70 -4.24 7.20 -6.69
N GLU A 71 -4.53 6.17 -5.89
CA GLU A 71 -4.73 6.28 -4.45
C GLU A 71 -3.42 6.72 -3.75
N ILE A 72 -2.28 6.10 -4.07
CA ILE A 72 -0.95 6.48 -3.54
C ILE A 72 -0.70 7.97 -3.74
N ARG A 73 -0.93 8.50 -4.95
CA ARG A 73 -0.76 9.93 -5.22
C ARG A 73 -1.66 10.79 -4.35
N THR A 74 -2.95 10.50 -4.32
CA THR A 74 -3.91 11.28 -3.54
C THR A 74 -3.55 11.25 -2.05
N GLN A 75 -3.27 10.07 -1.49
CA GLN A 75 -2.96 9.95 -0.08
C GLN A 75 -1.60 10.56 0.27
N THR A 76 -0.61 10.47 -0.62
CA THR A 76 0.69 11.15 -0.44
C THR A 76 0.54 12.67 -0.48
N ASP A 77 -0.27 13.20 -1.41
CA ASP A 77 -0.55 14.64 -1.49
C ASP A 77 -1.30 15.12 -0.22
N CYS A 78 -2.23 14.33 0.31
CA CYS A 78 -2.91 14.60 1.59
C CYS A 78 -1.93 14.58 2.77
N TYR A 79 -1.12 13.52 2.89
CA TYR A 79 -0.11 13.38 3.94
C TYR A 79 0.87 14.56 3.95
N LEU A 80 1.41 14.93 2.78
CA LEU A 80 2.29 16.09 2.67
C LEU A 80 1.57 17.40 3.06
N GLY A 81 0.31 17.57 2.65
CA GLY A 81 -0.46 18.78 2.95
C GLY A 81 -0.86 18.92 4.41
N GLU A 82 -1.18 17.81 5.08
CA GLU A 82 -1.62 17.80 6.48
C GLU A 82 -0.43 17.87 7.45
N TYR A 83 0.68 17.20 7.12
CA TYR A 83 1.79 16.98 8.07
C TYR A 83 3.09 17.68 7.68
N GLY A 84 3.23 18.10 6.42
CA GLY A 84 4.43 18.78 5.93
C GLY A 84 5.68 17.88 5.90
N ASP A 85 5.49 16.56 5.94
CA ASP A 85 6.57 15.57 6.02
C ASP A 85 6.71 14.80 4.69
N GLU A 86 7.93 14.32 4.42
CA GLU A 86 8.27 13.59 3.21
C GLU A 86 7.97 12.10 3.38
N GLY A 87 7.53 11.46 2.28
CA GLY A 87 7.26 10.03 2.25
C GLY A 87 6.19 9.70 1.22
N VAL A 88 6.01 8.41 0.94
CA VAL A 88 4.98 7.91 0.02
C VAL A 88 4.02 6.99 0.76
N VAL A 89 2.75 7.41 0.81
CA VAL A 89 1.68 6.61 1.43
C VAL A 89 1.32 5.45 0.50
N PHE A 90 1.42 4.22 1.00
CA PHE A 90 1.16 3.03 0.19
C PHE A 90 0.00 2.16 0.69
N ALA A 91 -0.41 2.30 1.95
CA ALA A 91 -1.54 1.57 2.53
C ALA A 91 -2.15 2.37 3.71
N GLY A 92 -3.36 1.98 4.10
CA GLY A 92 -4.01 2.48 5.32
C GLY A 92 -3.99 1.40 6.39
N ASN A 93 -4.06 1.80 7.67
CA ASN A 93 -4.14 0.86 8.80
C ASN A 93 -5.58 0.36 9.08
N GLY A 94 -6.57 0.86 8.35
CA GLY A 94 -8.00 0.53 8.57
C GLY A 94 -8.68 1.29 9.71
N ALA A 95 -7.94 2.16 10.42
CA ALA A 95 -8.39 2.95 11.56
C ALA A 95 -8.18 4.47 11.38
N GLY A 96 -7.95 4.92 10.14
CA GLY A 96 -7.73 6.33 9.81
C GLY A 96 -6.27 6.77 9.76
N GLY A 97 -5.33 5.85 9.98
CA GLY A 97 -3.89 6.07 9.80
C GLY A 97 -3.33 5.51 8.48
N TYR A 98 -2.07 5.85 8.21
CA TYR A 98 -1.36 5.56 6.97
C TYR A 98 -0.04 4.86 7.21
N PHE A 99 0.30 3.90 6.36
CA PHE A 99 1.67 3.41 6.24
C PHE A 99 2.41 4.20 5.17
N VAL A 100 3.56 4.75 5.57
CA VAL A 100 4.37 5.67 4.76
C VAL A 100 5.74 5.04 4.54
N LEU A 101 6.16 4.94 3.29
CA LEU A 101 7.53 4.58 2.91
C LEU A 101 8.37 5.87 2.82
N LYS A 102 9.36 5.98 3.69
CA LYS A 102 10.24 7.15 3.79
C LYS A 102 11.40 7.09 2.78
N PRO A 103 12.09 8.22 2.53
CA PRO A 103 13.26 8.26 1.64
C PRO A 103 14.43 7.36 2.10
N ASP A 104 14.49 7.01 3.39
CA ASP A 104 15.45 6.06 3.95
C ASP A 104 15.00 4.59 3.81
N GLU A 105 13.95 4.34 3.01
CA GLU A 105 13.35 3.03 2.70
C GLU A 105 12.66 2.34 3.89
N LYS A 106 12.62 2.99 5.05
CA LYS A 106 11.91 2.50 6.23
C LYS A 106 10.43 2.83 6.15
N ILE A 107 9.63 2.07 6.90
CA ILE A 107 8.19 2.25 6.96
C ILE A 107 7.80 2.76 8.34
N TYR A 108 6.97 3.79 8.32
CA TYR A 108 6.37 4.36 9.51
C TYR A 108 4.85 4.24 9.42
N LEU A 109 4.22 4.05 10.57
CA LEU A 109 2.79 4.17 10.75
C LEU A 109 2.50 5.58 11.26
N TYR A 110 1.65 6.27 10.54
CA TYR A 110 1.14 7.57 10.94
C TYR A 110 -0.30 7.42 11.44
N GLU A 111 -0.56 7.79 12.69
CA GLU A 111 -1.90 7.76 13.28
C GLU A 111 -2.51 9.16 13.30
N TYR A 112 -3.65 9.32 12.61
CA TYR A 112 -4.34 10.61 12.49
C TYR A 112 -4.78 11.17 13.85
N TYR A 113 -5.22 10.30 14.78
CA TYR A 113 -5.81 10.73 16.05
C TYR A 113 -4.81 11.45 16.96
N ASP A 114 -3.59 10.92 17.07
CA ASP A 114 -2.55 11.45 17.97
C ASP A 114 -1.49 12.28 17.24
N LEU A 115 -1.59 12.39 15.91
CA LEU A 115 -0.61 13.05 15.04
C LEU A 115 0.82 12.53 15.29
N ARG A 116 0.94 11.21 15.47
CA ARG A 116 2.20 10.54 15.77
C ARG A 116 2.64 9.70 14.59
N GLU A 117 3.92 9.83 14.28
CA GLU A 117 4.63 8.94 13.39
C GLU A 117 5.45 7.96 14.24
N GLU A 118 5.22 6.67 14.02
CA GLU A 118 5.92 5.59 14.72
C GLU A 118 6.62 4.68 13.73
N TYR A 119 7.87 4.35 14.02
CA TYR A 119 8.62 3.37 13.24
C TYR A 119 7.88 2.03 13.24
N TYR A 120 7.71 1.44 12.06
CA TYR A 120 6.95 0.21 11.89
C TYR A 120 7.78 -0.95 11.31
N ALA A 121 8.60 -0.71 10.29
CA ALA A 121 9.41 -1.77 9.66
C ALA A 121 10.66 -1.23 8.96
N GLU A 122 11.67 -2.08 8.80
CA GLU A 122 12.93 -1.72 8.11
C GLU A 122 12.79 -1.65 6.58
N SER A 123 11.78 -2.30 6.00
CA SER A 123 11.55 -2.35 4.55
C SER A 123 10.15 -2.87 4.23
N LEU A 124 9.70 -2.77 2.96
CA LEU A 124 8.44 -3.41 2.52
C LEU A 124 8.48 -4.94 2.69
N SER A 125 9.64 -5.57 2.52
CA SER A 125 9.78 -7.00 2.75
C SER A 125 9.57 -7.34 4.24
N ASP A 126 10.16 -6.58 5.16
CA ASP A 126 9.93 -6.75 6.61
C ASP A 126 8.46 -6.52 6.97
N TYR A 127 7.85 -5.45 6.43
CA TYR A 127 6.42 -5.16 6.63
C TYR A 127 5.49 -6.33 6.26
N PHE A 128 5.72 -6.97 5.10
CA PHE A 128 4.90 -8.11 4.66
C PHE A 128 5.32 -9.45 5.25
N SER A 129 6.55 -9.57 5.77
CA SER A 129 7.02 -10.79 6.45
C SER A 129 6.58 -10.85 7.92
N LYS A 130 6.14 -9.72 8.51
CA LYS A 130 5.59 -9.69 9.86
C LYS A 130 4.23 -10.40 9.88
N PHE A 131 4.22 -11.58 10.53
CA PHE A 131 3.10 -12.51 10.73
C PHE A 131 2.62 -13.25 9.49
#